data_AF-A0A1H7LET7-F1
#
_entry.id   AF-A0A1H7LET7-F1
#
_cell.length_a   1.000
_cell.length_b   1.000
_cell.length_c   1.000
_cell.angle_alpha   90.00
_cell.angle_beta   90.00
_cell.angle_gamma   90.00
#
_symmetry.space_group_name_H-M   'P 1'
#
loop_
_entity.id
_entity.type
_entity.pdbx_description
1 polymer ?
#
loop_
_entity_poly.entity_id
_entity_poly.type
_entity_poly.pdbx_seq_one_letter_code
_entity_poly.pdbx_strand_id
1 'polypeptide(L)' 'MPQRTPQREPAGSNDIDNLANFVDGVDPKRYFDRQADDAWRNAARRWPVLAAVLGVDPDAGRRG' A
#
# COMPACT_ATOMS: atom_id res chain seq x y z
N MET A 1 0.05 -34.67 0.55
CA MET A 1 -0.47 -33.29 0.60
C MET A 1 -0.04 -32.59 -0.68
N PRO A 2 -0.93 -32.26 -1.64
CA PRO A 2 -0.50 -31.50 -2.80
C PRO A 2 -0.29 -30.05 -2.37
N GLN A 3 0.91 -29.52 -2.62
CA GLN A 3 1.27 -28.13 -2.38
C GLN A 3 0.47 -27.26 -3.35
N ARG A 4 -0.42 -26.39 -2.85
CA ARG A 4 -1.03 -25.32 -3.65
C ARG A 4 0.09 -24.33 -4.01
N THR A 5 0.54 -24.35 -5.25
CA THR A 5 1.34 -23.26 -5.80
C THR A 5 0.53 -21.97 -5.70
N PRO A 6 1.08 -20.86 -5.16
CA PRO A 6 0.38 -19.59 -5.17
C PRO A 6 0.25 -19.17 -6.64
N GLN A 7 -0.99 -19.25 -7.13
CA GLN A 7 -1.36 -18.72 -8.43
C GLN A 7 -1.09 -17.22 -8.34
N ARG A 8 -0.16 -16.73 -9.17
CA ARG A 8 0.18 -15.32 -9.25
C ARG A 8 -1.08 -14.59 -9.69
N GLU A 9 -1.79 -14.02 -8.73
CA GLU A 9 -2.96 -13.17 -8.97
C GLU A 9 -2.52 -12.05 -9.93
N PRO A 10 -3.38 -11.66 -10.88
CA PRO A 10 -3.10 -10.52 -11.74
C PRO A 10 -2.79 -9.31 -10.83
N ALA A 11 -1.81 -8.49 -11.24
CA ALA A 11 -1.22 -7.40 -10.48
C ALA A 11 -2.20 -6.23 -10.15
N GLY A 12 -3.36 -6.53 -9.57
CA GLY A 12 -4.43 -5.59 -9.27
C GLY A 12 -4.99 -5.70 -7.86
N SER A 13 -4.64 -6.74 -7.10
CA SER A 13 -5.05 -6.93 -5.71
C SER A 13 -3.80 -7.02 -4.85
N ASN A 14 -3.61 -6.11 -3.90
CA ASN A 14 -2.48 -6.15 -2.96
C ASN A 14 -2.53 -7.48 -2.19
N ASP A 15 -1.45 -8.28 -2.25
CA ASP A 15 -1.36 -9.57 -1.56
C ASP A 15 -1.62 -9.43 -0.05
N ILE A 16 -1.30 -8.27 0.53
CA ILE A 16 -1.56 -7.96 1.94
C ILE A 16 -3.06 -7.76 2.22
N ASP A 17 -3.78 -7.07 1.33
CA ASP A 17 -5.23 -6.89 1.47
C ASP A 17 -5.95 -8.24 1.39
N ASN A 18 -5.46 -9.12 0.50
CA ASN A 18 -5.95 -10.48 0.40
C ASN A 18 -5.66 -11.27 1.67
N LEU A 19 -4.44 -11.19 2.21
CA LEU A 19 -4.05 -11.89 3.44
C LEU A 19 -4.84 -11.41 4.66
N ALA A 20 -5.17 -10.13 4.74
CA ALA A 20 -5.92 -9.55 5.85
C ALA A 20 -7.30 -10.21 6.05
N ASN A 21 -7.92 -10.74 4.98
CA ASN A 21 -9.21 -11.45 5.07
C ASN A 21 -9.13 -12.78 5.85
N PHE A 22 -7.92 -13.31 6.08
CA PHE A 22 -7.71 -14.59 6.73
C PHE A 22 -7.11 -14.48 8.14
N VAL A 23 -6.92 -13.25 8.65
CA VAL A 23 -6.38 -13.01 9.98
C VAL A 23 -7.52 -12.65 10.93
N ASP A 24 -7.81 -13.53 11.88
CA ASP A 24 -8.81 -13.29 12.91
C ASP A 24 -8.48 -12.00 13.70
N GLY A 25 -9.48 -11.14 13.86
CA GLY A 25 -9.35 -9.86 14.57
C GLY A 25 -8.80 -8.70 13.73
N VAL A 26 -8.49 -8.92 12.45
CA VAL A 26 -8.15 -7.84 11.50
C VAL A 26 -9.39 -7.51 10.67
N ASP A 27 -9.74 -6.23 10.59
CA ASP A 27 -10.72 -5.71 9.63
C ASP A 27 -9.98 -5.18 8.40
N PRO A 28 -10.03 -5.88 7.24
CA PRO A 28 -9.34 -5.45 6.03
C PRO A 28 -9.76 -4.05 5.56
N LYS A 29 -11.00 -3.62 5.83
CA LYS A 29 -11.49 -2.29 5.44
C LYS A 29 -10.89 -1.17 6.29
N ARG A 30 -10.29 -1.53 7.43
CA ARG A 30 -9.58 -0.63 8.33
C ARG A 30 -8.07 -0.85 8.29
N TYR A 31 -7.60 -1.77 7.45
CA TYR A 31 -6.18 -1.97 7.28
C TYR A 31 -5.58 -0.75 6.58
N PHE A 32 -4.59 -0.14 7.21
CA PHE A 32 -3.83 0.96 6.64
C PHE A 32 -2.40 0.50 6.41
N ASP A 33 -2.03 0.40 5.13
CA ASP A 33 -0.68 0.03 4.73
C ASP A 33 0.28 1.21 4.91
N ARG A 34 0.97 1.24 6.06
CA ARG A 34 2.00 2.26 6.32
C ARG A 34 3.17 2.19 5.33
N GLN A 35 3.50 1.00 4.83
CA GLN A 35 4.65 0.84 3.92
C GLN A 35 4.32 1.46 2.56
N ALA A 36 3.08 1.31 2.09
CA ALA A 36 2.59 1.99 0.91
C ALA A 36 2.64 3.51 1.08
N ASP A 37 2.15 4.06 2.21
CA ASP A 37 2.20 5.50 2.49
C ASP A 37 3.65 6.03 2.52
N ASP A 38 4.56 5.34 3.21
CA ASP A 38 5.97 5.71 3.25
C ASP A 38 6.64 5.64 1.87
N ALA A 39 6.33 4.61 1.06
CA ALA A 39 6.84 4.48 -0.30
C ALA A 39 6.39 5.64 -1.19
N TRP A 40 5.11 6.00 -1.11
CA TRP A 40 4.55 7.15 -1.82
C TRP A 40 5.23 8.47 -1.42
N ARG A 41 5.39 8.72 -0.13
CA ARG A 41 6.08 9.93 0.37
C ARG A 41 7.53 10.00 -0.07
N ASN A 42 8.24 8.86 0.00
CA ASN A 42 9.64 8.79 -0.44
C ASN A 42 9.78 9.03 -1.94
N ALA A 43 8.86 8.50 -2.75
CA ALA A 43 8.83 8.75 -4.19
C ALA A 43 8.58 10.25 -4.49
N ALA A 44 7.61 10.86 -3.83
CA ALA A 44 7.31 12.29 -4.00
C ALA A 44 8.50 13.18 -3.61
N ARG A 45 9.21 12.86 -2.51
CA ARG A 45 10.44 13.56 -2.10
C ARG A 45 11.58 13.37 -3.09
N ARG A 46 11.70 12.18 -3.69
CA ARG A 46 12.74 11.87 -4.68
C ARG A 46 12.51 12.58 -6.01
N TRP A 47 11.25 12.81 -6.39
CA TRP A 47 10.86 13.39 -7.68
C TRP A 47 9.98 14.64 -7.51
N PRO A 48 10.52 15.73 -6.94
CA PRO A 48 9.71 16.87 -6.50
C PRO A 48 8.97 17.59 -7.64
N VAL A 49 9.56 17.66 -8.84
CA VAL A 49 8.89 18.26 -10.01
C VAL A 49 7.66 17.44 -10.42
N LEU A 50 7.80 16.10 -10.46
CA LEU A 50 6.68 15.22 -10.81
C LEU A 50 5.59 15.26 -9.75
N ALA A 51 5.97 15.28 -8.46
CA ALA A 51 5.03 15.44 -7.37
C ALA A 51 4.23 16.75 -7.48
N ALA A 52 4.89 17.86 -7.81
CA ALA A 52 4.22 19.15 -8.02
C ALA A 52 3.23 19.12 -9.20
N VAL A 53 3.62 18.51 -10.33
CA VAL A 53 2.73 18.34 -11.50
C VAL A 53 1.51 17.49 -11.15
N LEU A 54 1.68 16.46 -10.33
CA LEU A 54 0.62 15.56 -9.89
C LEU A 54 -0.18 16.08 -8.67
N GLY A 55 0.19 17.23 -8.10
CA GLY A 55 -0.45 17.77 -6.89
C GLY A 55 -0.26 16.92 -5.63
N VAL A 56 0.83 16.14 -5.57
CA VAL A 56 1.12 15.25 -4.44
C VAL A 56 1.97 16.00 -3.40
N ASP A 57 1.45 16.15 -2.19
CA ASP A 57 2.19 16.68 -1.04
C ASP A 57 2.74 15.53 -0.17
N PRO A 58 4.07 15.34 -0.09
CA PRO A 58 4.68 14.28 0.72
C PRO A 58 4.50 14.47 2.24
N ASP A 59 4.07 15.64 2.69
CA ASP A 59 3.88 15.98 4.11
C ASP A 59 2.41 16.18 4.48
N ALA A 60 1.48 15.94 3.55
CA ALA A 60 0.06 15.86 3.84
C ALA A 60 -0.20 14.83 4.97
N GLY A 61 -0.89 15.26 6.02
CA GLY A 61 -1.19 14.45 7.21
C GLY A 61 -0.14 14.45 8.32
N ARG A 62 1.04 15.08 8.16
CA ARG A 62 2.05 15.21 9.23
C ARG A 62 1.83 16.42 10.15
N ARG A 63 0.85 17.28 9.87
CA ARG A 63 0.47 18.42 10.71
C ARG A 63 -0.43 17.94 11.86
N GLY A 64 0.19 17.42 12.91
CA GLY A 64 -0.43 17.06 14.18
C GLY A 64 0.49 17.42 15.32
#